data_AF-A0A3D1F6E1-F1
#
_entry.id   AF-A0A3D1F6E1-F1
#
_cell.length_a   1.000
_cell.length_b   1.000
_cell.length_c   1.000
_cell.angle_alpha   90.00
_cell.angle_beta   90.00
_cell.angle_gamma   90.00
#
_symmetry.space_group_name_H-M   'P 1'
#
loop_
_entity.id
_entity.type
_entity.pdbx_description
1 polymer ?
#
loop_
_entity_poly.entity_id
_entity_poly.type
_entity_poly.pdbx_seq_one_letter_code
_entity_poly.pdbx_strand_id
1 'polypeptide(L)'
;MDKLTRGAIKMNTRKHTHNAGFTLVEILIVVVILGILSAIVIPQFTSASDTAKANALTTQLQTIRSQLELYRVQHNDDYPNLAGNDGWDLLTEKTDADGTLNASGSFGPYLQKAPTNSFDSSSTITALTVGADPSTTGTAGWAYDSTTGEIRGILSTASATKVGMTEDDGDIVLVTEEDDD
;
A
#
# COMPACT_ATOMS: atom_id res chain seq x y z
N MET A 1 -9.76 94.11 -10.72
CA MET A 1 -10.40 92.79 -10.51
C MET A 1 -10.21 92.04 -11.82
N ASP A 2 -9.63 90.85 -11.92
CA ASP A 2 -9.57 89.73 -11.01
C ASP A 2 -8.33 88.87 -11.28
N LYS A 3 -8.10 87.89 -10.41
CA LYS A 3 -6.82 87.29 -10.05
C LYS A 3 -6.25 86.31 -11.10
N LEU A 4 -4.93 86.38 -11.33
CA LEU A 4 -4.15 85.27 -11.91
C LEU A 4 -4.13 84.11 -10.92
N THR A 5 -5.03 83.16 -11.09
CA THR A 5 -5.07 81.94 -10.29
C THR A 5 -4.05 80.96 -10.85
N ARG A 6 -2.81 81.01 -10.34
CA ARG A 6 -1.79 79.99 -10.64
C ARG A 6 -2.20 78.68 -9.98
N GLY A 7 -2.63 77.70 -10.77
CA GLY A 7 -2.81 76.32 -10.31
C GLY A 7 -1.46 75.74 -9.88
N ALA A 8 -1.28 75.53 -8.58
CA ALA A 8 -0.11 74.86 -8.05
C ALA A 8 -0.16 73.38 -8.45
N ILE A 9 0.79 72.94 -9.28
CA ILE A 9 0.97 71.53 -9.62
C ILE A 9 1.45 70.81 -8.35
N LYS A 10 0.58 69.97 -7.78
CA LYS A 10 0.88 69.15 -6.60
C LYS A 10 1.79 68.00 -7.01
N MET A 11 3.09 68.14 -6.75
CA MET A 11 4.09 67.12 -7.08
C MET A 11 3.92 65.95 -6.10
N ASN A 12 3.35 64.85 -6.60
CA ASN A 12 3.10 63.67 -5.78
C ASN A 12 4.39 62.85 -5.68
N THR A 13 5.19 63.09 -4.64
CA THR A 13 6.45 62.38 -4.38
C THR A 13 6.15 60.93 -4.00
N ARG A 14 6.28 60.00 -4.96
CA ARG A 14 6.16 58.56 -4.68
C ARG A 14 7.34 58.15 -3.80
N LYS A 15 7.05 57.74 -2.57
CA LYS A 15 8.03 57.15 -1.65
C LYS A 15 8.44 55.79 -2.22
N HIS A 16 9.67 55.65 -2.71
CA HIS A 16 10.22 54.35 -3.08
C HIS A 16 10.36 53.51 -1.80
N THR A 17 9.52 52.49 -1.65
CA THR A 17 9.73 51.45 -0.64
C THR A 17 10.90 50.60 -1.10
N HIS A 18 11.94 50.50 -0.29
CA HIS A 18 13.04 49.57 -0.53
C HIS A 18 12.47 48.15 -0.46
N ASN A 19 12.29 47.52 -1.61
CA ASN A 19 12.04 46.09 -1.67
C ASN A 19 13.36 45.40 -1.36
N ALA A 20 13.52 44.90 -0.13
CA ALA A 20 14.64 44.04 0.23
C ALA A 20 14.48 42.72 -0.54
N GLY A 21 15.37 42.46 -1.49
CA GLY A 21 15.44 41.18 -2.19
C GLY A 21 16.27 40.18 -1.38
N PHE A 22 15.90 38.90 -1.45
CA PHE A 22 16.70 37.80 -0.90
C PHE A 22 18.09 37.78 -1.55
N THR A 23 19.13 37.55 -0.75
CA THR A 23 20.49 37.41 -1.26
C THR A 23 20.72 36.00 -1.80
N LEU A 24 21.57 35.85 -2.82
CA LEU A 24 21.94 34.52 -3.34
C LEU A 24 22.62 33.65 -2.27
N VAL A 25 23.40 34.27 -1.38
CA VAL A 25 24.11 33.58 -0.30
C VAL A 25 23.12 33.00 0.72
N GLU A 26 22.02 33.69 0.98
CA GLU A 26 20.98 33.26 1.91
C GLU A 26 20.21 32.04 1.40
N ILE A 27 19.93 31.97 0.10
CA ILE A 27 19.35 30.76 -0.50
C ILE A 27 20.39 29.63 -0.58
N LEU A 28 21.66 29.95 -0.84
CA LEU A 28 22.74 28.97 -0.94
C LEU A 28 22.96 28.20 0.37
N ILE A 29 23.05 28.91 1.51
CA ILE A 29 23.23 28.23 2.80
C ILE A 29 22.01 27.37 3.17
N VAL A 30 20.81 27.81 2.84
CA VAL A 30 19.58 27.06 3.11
C VAL A 30 19.56 25.74 2.32
N VAL A 31 19.84 25.76 1.02
CA VAL A 31 19.84 24.53 0.23
C VAL A 31 20.97 23.57 0.63
N VAL A 32 22.11 24.09 1.10
CA VAL A 32 23.19 23.26 1.63
C VAL A 32 22.76 22.53 2.91
N ILE A 33 22.15 23.24 3.86
CA ILE A 33 21.64 22.62 5.09
C ILE A 33 20.54 21.61 4.77
N LEU A 34 19.59 21.96 3.89
CA LEU A 34 18.54 21.04 3.45
C LEU A 34 19.11 19.80 2.74
N GLY A 35 20.18 19.94 1.97
CA GLY A 35 20.87 18.81 1.33
C GLY A 35 21.47 17.84 2.34
N ILE A 36 22.16 18.34 3.37
CA ILE A 36 22.77 17.51 4.42
C ILE A 36 21.68 16.77 5.22
N LEU A 37 20.61 17.47 5.60
CA LEU A 37 19.50 16.86 6.34
C LEU A 37 18.79 15.79 5.49
N SER A 38 18.52 16.08 4.23
CA SER A 38 17.82 15.16 3.32
C SER A 38 18.60 13.85 3.12
N ALA A 39 19.93 13.91 3.07
CA ALA A 39 20.78 12.73 2.90
C ALA A 39 20.64 11.70 4.03
N ILE A 40 20.34 12.14 5.26
CA ILE A 40 20.16 11.26 6.43
C ILE A 40 18.70 10.82 6.56
N VAL A 41 17.76 11.76 6.37
CA VAL A 41 16.34 11.52 6.64
C VAL A 41 15.70 10.56 5.62
N ILE A 42 16.03 10.68 4.33
CA ILE A 42 15.43 9.86 3.27
C ILE A 42 15.65 8.35 3.50
N PRO A 43 16.88 7.84 3.66
CA PRO A 43 17.08 6.40 3.83
C PRO A 43 16.44 5.85 5.12
N GLN A 44 16.47 6.62 6.20
CA GLN A 44 15.82 6.25 7.46
C GLN A 44 14.29 6.13 7.30
N PHE A 45 13.68 7.11 6.63
CA PHE A 45 12.24 7.11 6.39
C PHE A 45 11.82 5.96 5.47
N THR A 46 12.59 5.67 4.42
CA THR A 46 12.33 4.52 3.54
C THR A 46 12.36 3.21 4.30
N SER A 47 13.40 2.94 5.10
CA SER A 47 13.51 1.70 5.88
C SER A 47 12.37 1.54 6.90
N ALA A 48 11.97 2.63 7.57
CA ALA A 48 10.83 2.62 8.47
C ALA A 48 9.51 2.32 7.74
N SER A 49 9.34 2.87 6.54
CA SER A 49 8.18 2.61 5.68
C SER A 49 8.11 1.14 5.25
N ASP A 50 9.23 0.53 4.85
CA ASP A 50 9.25 -0.89 4.47
C ASP A 50 8.93 -1.80 5.65
N THR A 51 9.48 -1.50 6.83
CA THR A 51 9.17 -2.23 8.07
C THR A 51 7.68 -2.13 8.42
N ALA A 52 7.08 -0.95 8.23
CA ALA A 52 5.65 -0.76 8.44
C ALA A 52 4.81 -1.61 7.46
N LYS A 53 5.23 -1.73 6.20
CA LYS A 53 4.58 -2.61 5.21
C LYS A 53 4.66 -4.08 5.60
N ALA A 54 5.81 -4.55 6.08
CA ALA A 54 5.99 -5.93 6.55
C ALA A 54 5.07 -6.25 7.74
N ASN A 55 4.99 -5.34 8.72
CA ASN A 55 4.10 -5.48 9.87
C ASN A 55 2.62 -5.46 9.47
N ALA A 56 2.26 -4.59 8.52
CA ALA A 56 0.90 -4.52 7.97
C ALA A 56 0.52 -5.84 7.29
N LEU A 57 1.40 -6.38 6.45
CA LEU A 57 1.21 -7.67 5.78
C LEU A 57 0.98 -8.80 6.79
N THR A 58 1.83 -8.89 7.81
CA THR A 58 1.70 -9.92 8.87
C THR A 58 0.38 -9.81 9.61
N THR A 59 -0.03 -8.59 9.96
CA THR A 59 -1.32 -8.32 10.64
C THR A 59 -2.51 -8.66 9.73
N GLN A 60 -2.42 -8.36 8.44
CA GLN A 60 -3.43 -8.72 7.45
C GLN A 60 -3.55 -10.24 7.33
N LEU A 61 -2.44 -10.97 7.22
CA LEU A 61 -2.44 -12.44 7.15
C LEU A 61 -3.11 -13.05 8.39
N GLN A 62 -2.79 -12.58 9.59
CA GLN A 62 -3.44 -13.04 10.83
C GLN A 62 -4.95 -12.79 10.81
N THR A 63 -5.37 -11.62 10.34
CA THR A 63 -6.80 -11.28 10.21
C THR A 63 -7.49 -12.21 9.22
N ILE A 64 -6.89 -12.43 8.04
CA ILE A 64 -7.45 -13.29 7.00
C ILE A 64 -7.54 -14.74 7.50
N ARG A 65 -6.48 -15.27 8.10
CA ARG A 65 -6.45 -16.63 8.68
C ARG A 65 -7.57 -16.82 9.71
N SER A 66 -7.79 -15.83 10.58
CA SER A 66 -8.90 -15.88 11.55
C SER A 66 -10.27 -15.89 10.87
N GLN A 67 -10.45 -15.17 9.76
CA GLN A 67 -11.71 -15.15 9.02
C GLN A 67 -11.92 -16.43 8.22
N LEU A 68 -10.87 -17.01 7.66
CA LEU A 68 -10.90 -18.30 6.99
C LEU A 68 -11.32 -19.41 7.95
N GLU A 69 -10.81 -19.41 9.17
CA GLU A 69 -11.21 -20.38 10.19
C GLU A 69 -12.68 -20.21 10.60
N LEU A 70 -13.14 -18.95 10.73
CA LEU A 70 -14.55 -18.67 10.99
C LEU A 70 -15.46 -19.12 9.83
N TYR A 71 -15.02 -18.93 8.59
CA TYR A 71 -15.72 -19.41 7.40
C TYR A 71 -15.86 -20.93 7.45
N ARG A 72 -14.75 -21.65 7.71
CA ARG A 72 -14.71 -23.11 7.79
C ARG A 72 -15.73 -23.68 8.76
N VAL A 73 -15.80 -23.11 9.97
CA VAL A 73 -16.76 -23.54 11.00
C VAL A 73 -18.22 -23.36 10.57
N GLN A 74 -18.51 -22.40 9.69
CA GLN A 74 -19.86 -22.10 9.22
C GLN A 74 -20.25 -22.86 7.94
N HIS A 75 -19.27 -23.41 7.22
CA HIS A 75 -19.46 -24.07 5.92
C HIS A 75 -18.95 -25.52 5.94
N ASN A 76 -19.50 -26.32 6.84
CA ASN A 76 -19.29 -27.79 6.88
C ASN A 76 -17.80 -28.22 6.93
N ASP A 77 -16.95 -27.47 7.61
CA ASP A 77 -15.50 -27.71 7.70
C ASP A 77 -14.72 -27.51 6.38
N ASP A 78 -15.34 -26.86 5.39
CA ASP A 78 -14.71 -26.52 4.11
C ASP A 78 -14.21 -25.08 4.08
N TYR A 79 -12.99 -24.89 3.57
CA TYR A 79 -12.43 -23.57 3.32
C TYR A 79 -12.96 -22.96 2.02
N PRO A 80 -13.04 -21.63 1.90
CA PRO A 80 -13.53 -20.99 0.69
C PRO A 80 -12.54 -21.20 -0.45
N ASN A 81 -13.03 -21.37 -1.67
CA ASN A 81 -12.17 -21.48 -2.86
C ASN A 81 -11.80 -20.09 -3.41
N LEU A 82 -10.88 -19.40 -2.73
CA LEU A 82 -10.49 -18.03 -3.10
C LEU A 82 -9.64 -17.95 -4.37
N ALA A 83 -8.97 -19.03 -4.79
CA ALA A 83 -8.21 -19.06 -6.03
C ALA A 83 -9.10 -19.27 -7.28
N GLY A 84 -10.41 -19.45 -7.09
CA GLY A 84 -11.40 -19.54 -8.15
C GLY A 84 -11.89 -18.18 -8.66
N ASN A 85 -12.98 -18.19 -9.43
CA ASN A 85 -13.53 -16.99 -10.07
C ASN A 85 -14.09 -15.96 -9.08
N ASP A 86 -14.57 -16.41 -7.92
CA ASP A 86 -15.24 -15.54 -6.94
C ASP A 86 -14.25 -14.82 -6.00
N GLY A 87 -12.99 -15.25 -5.95
CA GLY A 87 -11.93 -14.52 -5.24
C GLY A 87 -12.28 -14.18 -3.80
N TRP A 88 -12.14 -12.90 -3.45
CA TRP A 88 -12.48 -12.36 -2.13
C TRP A 88 -13.98 -12.24 -1.87
N ASP A 89 -14.84 -12.36 -2.89
CA ASP A 89 -16.29 -12.16 -2.72
C ASP A 89 -16.88 -13.18 -1.75
N LEU A 90 -16.31 -14.39 -1.69
CA LEU A 90 -16.65 -15.42 -0.71
C LEU A 90 -16.42 -14.99 0.76
N LEU A 91 -15.55 -14.00 0.98
CA LEU A 91 -15.28 -13.43 2.29
C LEU A 91 -15.87 -12.03 2.48
N THR A 92 -16.11 -11.28 1.41
CA THR A 92 -16.63 -9.90 1.49
C THR A 92 -18.13 -9.77 1.29
N GLU A 93 -18.78 -10.80 0.75
CA GLU A 93 -20.22 -10.88 0.60
C GLU A 93 -20.83 -11.94 1.53
N LYS A 94 -22.14 -12.13 1.40
CA LYS A 94 -22.86 -13.16 2.14
C LYS A 94 -22.92 -14.45 1.36
N THR A 95 -22.89 -15.57 2.09
CA THR A 95 -23.00 -16.92 1.53
C THR A 95 -24.11 -17.71 2.19
N ASP A 96 -24.55 -18.77 1.51
CA ASP A 96 -25.34 -19.84 2.11
C ASP A 96 -24.45 -20.88 2.80
N ALA A 97 -25.06 -21.93 3.37
CA ALA A 97 -24.33 -22.97 4.11
C ALA A 97 -23.35 -23.79 3.24
N ASP A 98 -23.56 -23.79 1.92
CA ASP A 98 -22.74 -24.53 0.95
C ASP A 98 -21.63 -23.64 0.35
N GLY A 99 -21.49 -22.40 0.84
CA GLY A 99 -20.44 -21.49 0.44
C GLY A 99 -20.72 -20.76 -0.87
N THR A 100 -21.97 -20.75 -1.35
CA THR A 100 -22.36 -20.05 -2.57
C THR A 100 -22.78 -18.62 -2.25
N LEU A 101 -22.34 -17.67 -3.09
CA LEU A 101 -22.69 -16.25 -2.96
C LEU A 101 -24.21 -16.04 -3.02
N ASN A 102 -24.74 -15.41 -1.97
CA ASN A 102 -26.17 -15.13 -1.84
C ASN A 102 -26.38 -13.87 -1.00
N ALA A 103 -26.93 -12.82 -1.59
CA ALA A 103 -27.23 -11.56 -0.88
C ALA A 103 -28.18 -11.72 0.32
N SER A 104 -29.02 -12.77 0.30
CA SER A 104 -29.90 -13.16 1.41
C SER A 104 -29.35 -14.32 2.25
N GLY A 105 -28.08 -14.67 2.03
CA GLY A 105 -27.34 -15.67 2.79
C GLY A 105 -27.31 -15.38 4.28
N SER A 106 -27.15 -16.44 5.07
CA SER A 106 -27.13 -16.36 6.54
C SER A 106 -25.73 -16.15 7.11
N PHE A 107 -24.70 -16.36 6.30
CA PHE A 107 -23.30 -16.32 6.71
C PHE A 107 -22.55 -15.17 6.02
N GLY A 108 -21.48 -14.69 6.66
CA GLY A 108 -20.72 -13.52 6.22
C GLY A 108 -21.43 -12.17 6.39
N PRO A 109 -20.81 -11.07 5.92
CA PRO A 109 -19.45 -11.02 5.39
C PRO A 109 -18.41 -11.17 6.50
N TYR A 110 -17.29 -11.80 6.17
CA TYR A 110 -16.17 -12.05 7.09
C TYR A 110 -15.13 -10.94 7.02
N LEU A 111 -14.98 -10.31 5.86
CA LEU A 111 -14.13 -9.16 5.62
C LEU A 111 -14.97 -7.98 5.12
N GLN A 112 -14.60 -6.77 5.55
CA GLN A 112 -15.26 -5.55 5.07
C GLN A 112 -14.80 -5.11 3.68
N LYS A 113 -13.61 -5.55 3.26
CA LYS A 113 -13.00 -5.23 1.96
C LYS A 113 -11.96 -6.28 1.61
N ALA A 114 -11.79 -6.54 0.32
CA ALA A 114 -10.67 -7.32 -0.20
C ALA A 114 -9.32 -6.75 0.31
N PRO A 115 -8.49 -7.55 0.99
CA PRO A 115 -7.20 -7.14 1.46
C PRO A 115 -6.24 -6.91 0.27
N THR A 116 -5.50 -5.82 0.36
CA THR A 116 -4.44 -5.48 -0.59
C THR A 116 -3.09 -5.74 0.05
N ASN A 117 -2.18 -6.38 -0.65
CA ASN A 117 -0.81 -6.59 -0.20
C ASN A 117 -0.08 -5.24 -0.15
N SER A 118 0.62 -4.99 0.96
CA SER A 118 1.25 -3.70 1.25
C SER A 118 2.49 -3.39 0.39
N PHE A 119 3.03 -4.38 -0.34
CA PHE A 119 4.23 -4.23 -1.16
C PHE A 119 3.92 -3.89 -2.63
N ASP A 120 2.88 -4.49 -3.21
CA ASP A 120 2.51 -4.36 -4.62
C ASP A 120 1.11 -3.72 -4.81
N SER A 121 0.37 -3.47 -3.72
CA SER A 121 -1.03 -3.01 -3.73
C SER A 121 -2.00 -3.96 -4.44
N SER A 122 -1.60 -5.21 -4.68
CA SER A 122 -2.42 -6.20 -5.35
C SER A 122 -3.40 -6.87 -4.39
N SER A 123 -4.61 -7.11 -4.85
CA SER A 123 -5.62 -7.91 -4.15
C SER A 123 -5.90 -9.23 -4.87
N THR A 124 -5.19 -9.56 -5.95
CA THR A 124 -5.43 -10.81 -6.67
C THR A 124 -4.84 -11.98 -5.91
N ILE A 125 -5.49 -13.14 -6.05
CA ILE A 125 -5.17 -14.38 -5.36
C ILE A 125 -4.74 -15.38 -6.43
N THR A 126 -3.67 -16.13 -6.15
CA THR A 126 -3.27 -17.29 -6.94
C THR A 126 -3.34 -18.55 -6.09
N ALA A 127 -3.55 -19.70 -6.72
CA ALA A 127 -3.56 -20.99 -6.03
C ALA A 127 -2.15 -21.29 -5.50
N LEU A 128 -2.03 -21.51 -4.20
CA LEU A 128 -0.82 -22.05 -3.59
C LEU A 128 -0.83 -23.55 -3.83
N THR A 129 -0.16 -23.99 -4.89
CA THR A 129 0.02 -25.42 -5.16
C THR A 129 1.37 -25.83 -4.59
N VAL A 130 1.42 -26.89 -3.77
CA VAL A 130 2.67 -27.40 -3.22
C VAL A 130 3.65 -27.72 -4.37
N GLY A 131 4.73 -26.95 -4.47
CA GLY A 131 5.75 -27.10 -5.51
C GLY A 131 5.47 -26.42 -6.85
N ALA A 132 4.39 -25.64 -6.97
CA ALA A 132 4.24 -24.68 -8.06
C ALA A 132 4.83 -23.33 -7.64
N ASP A 133 5.67 -22.78 -8.50
CA ASP A 133 6.13 -21.41 -8.37
C ASP A 133 4.92 -20.47 -8.57
N PRO A 134 4.54 -19.63 -7.60
CA PRO A 134 3.46 -18.67 -7.80
C PRO A 134 3.79 -17.61 -8.87
N SER A 135 5.00 -17.63 -9.45
CA SER A 135 5.44 -16.73 -10.52
C SER A 135 4.67 -16.85 -11.84
N THR A 136 3.94 -17.94 -12.10
CA THR A 136 3.36 -18.16 -13.45
C THR A 136 2.06 -17.40 -13.72
N THR A 137 1.58 -16.56 -12.79
CA THR A 137 0.40 -15.73 -13.03
C THR A 137 0.65 -14.31 -12.54
N GLY A 138 0.86 -13.40 -13.48
CA GLY A 138 1.20 -11.99 -13.25
C GLY A 138 0.52 -11.36 -12.03
N THR A 139 1.36 -10.82 -11.15
CA THR A 139 1.05 -9.88 -10.05
C THR A 139 -0.07 -10.32 -9.09
N ALA A 140 -0.13 -11.59 -8.72
CA ALA A 140 -0.89 -12.02 -7.54
C ALA A 140 -0.27 -11.44 -6.27
N GLY A 141 -1.09 -10.81 -5.42
CA GLY A 141 -0.64 -10.30 -4.12
C GLY A 141 -0.66 -11.38 -3.03
N TRP A 142 -1.45 -12.44 -3.22
CA TRP A 142 -1.68 -13.50 -2.25
C TRP A 142 -1.61 -14.87 -2.89
N ALA A 143 -0.97 -15.82 -2.21
CA ALA A 143 -1.02 -17.24 -2.54
C ALA A 143 -1.92 -17.95 -1.52
N TYR A 144 -2.85 -18.78 -1.99
CA TYR A 144 -3.83 -19.44 -1.13
C TYR A 144 -4.12 -20.89 -1.53
N ASP A 145 -4.13 -21.80 -0.55
CA ASP A 145 -4.52 -23.21 -0.71
C ASP A 145 -5.90 -23.45 -0.08
N SER A 146 -6.89 -23.78 -0.91
CA SER A 146 -8.27 -24.07 -0.48
C SER A 146 -8.43 -25.40 0.24
N THR A 147 -7.44 -26.30 0.18
CA THR A 147 -7.47 -27.59 0.88
C THR A 147 -7.04 -27.45 2.33
N THR A 148 -5.99 -26.66 2.57
CA THR A 148 -5.38 -26.48 3.89
C THR A 148 -5.80 -25.19 4.58
N GLY A 149 -6.35 -24.22 3.84
CA GLY A 149 -6.63 -22.87 4.33
C GLY A 149 -5.37 -22.01 4.47
N GLU A 150 -4.22 -22.48 3.97
CA GLU A 150 -2.97 -21.75 4.04
C GLU A 150 -3.01 -20.51 3.13
N ILE A 151 -2.68 -19.35 3.70
CA ILE A 151 -2.52 -18.11 2.96
C ILE A 151 -1.16 -17.48 3.25
N ARG A 152 -0.51 -17.01 2.19
CA ARG A 152 0.81 -16.38 2.20
C ARG A 152 0.80 -15.12 1.32
N GLY A 153 1.56 -14.10 1.72
CA GLY A 153 1.78 -12.91 0.91
C GLY A 153 2.81 -13.17 -0.19
N ILE A 154 2.60 -12.66 -1.39
CA ILE A 154 3.59 -12.77 -2.47
C ILE A 154 4.47 -11.53 -2.47
N LEU A 155 5.80 -11.72 -2.45
CA LEU A 155 6.77 -10.64 -2.48
C LEU A 155 7.86 -10.90 -3.51
N SER A 156 8.45 -9.84 -4.06
CA SER A 156 9.72 -9.96 -4.78
C SER A 156 10.85 -10.26 -3.82
N THR A 157 11.85 -11.02 -4.29
CA THR A 157 13.05 -11.35 -3.51
C THR A 157 13.75 -10.08 -2.97
N ALA A 158 13.79 -9.01 -3.77
CA ALA A 158 14.35 -7.73 -3.34
C ALA A 158 13.57 -7.09 -2.17
N SER A 159 12.23 -7.15 -2.22
CA SER A 159 11.38 -6.59 -1.16
C SER A 159 11.53 -7.38 0.14
N ALA A 160 11.51 -8.71 0.07
CA ALA A 160 11.68 -9.59 1.23
C ALA A 160 13.05 -9.42 1.90
N THR A 161 14.13 -9.35 1.09
CA THR A 161 15.50 -9.13 1.58
C THR A 161 15.62 -7.81 2.33
N LYS A 162 14.95 -6.75 1.86
CA LYS A 162 15.01 -5.41 2.47
C LYS A 162 14.44 -5.36 3.89
N VAL A 163 13.43 -6.19 4.18
CA VAL A 163 12.78 -6.27 5.49
C VAL A 163 13.16 -7.51 6.29
N GLY A 164 14.03 -8.37 5.76
CA GLY A 164 14.49 -9.59 6.40
C GLY A 164 13.43 -10.69 6.52
N MET A 165 12.40 -10.67 5.68
CA MET A 165 11.40 -11.74 5.63
C MET A 165 11.91 -12.90 4.78
N THR A 166 11.63 -14.13 5.21
CA THR A 166 12.05 -15.35 4.51
C THR A 166 10.87 -16.30 4.29
N GLU A 167 11.01 -17.23 3.35
CA GLU A 167 9.96 -18.24 3.12
C GLU A 167 9.81 -19.22 4.29
N ASP A 168 10.84 -19.38 5.13
CA ASP A 168 10.80 -20.24 6.33
C ASP A 168 9.81 -19.71 7.39
N ASP A 169 9.53 -18.40 7.37
CA ASP A 169 8.59 -17.77 8.29
C ASP A 169 7.13 -18.18 8.01
N GLY A 170 6.85 -18.89 6.92
CA GLY A 170 5.50 -19.38 6.58
C GLY A 170 4.55 -18.29 6.07
N ASP A 171 4.89 -17.00 6.23
CA ASP A 171 4.02 -15.89 5.89
C ASP A 171 4.11 -15.41 4.45
N ILE A 172 5.20 -15.71 3.74
CA ILE A 172 5.43 -15.20 2.37
C ILE A 172 5.86 -16.28 1.39
N VAL A 173 5.60 -16.06 0.10
CA VAL A 173 6.23 -16.77 -1.01
C VAL A 173 7.02 -15.76 -1.85
N LEU A 174 8.19 -16.17 -2.32
CA LEU A 174 9.01 -15.35 -3.18
C LEU A 174 8.73 -15.65 -4.65
N VAL A 175 8.59 -14.59 -5.44
CA VAL A 175 8.64 -14.69 -6.90
C VAL A 175 10.06 -14.37 -7.35
N THR A 176 10.68 -15.30 -8.07
CA THR A 176 11.87 -15.01 -8.86
C THR A 176 11.45 -14.21 -10.08
N GLU A 177 11.93 -12.98 -10.22
CA GLU A 177 11.87 -12.27 -11.49
C GLU A 177 12.69 -13.13 -12.48
N GLU A 178 12.00 -13.75 -13.44
CA GLU A 178 12.65 -14.46 -14.55
C GLU A 178 13.46 -13.39 -15.30
N ASP A 179 14.79 -13.52 -15.30
CA ASP A 179 15.68 -12.61 -16.02
C ASP A 179 15.27 -12.63 -17.51
N ASP A 180 14.67 -11.53 -17.99
CA ASP A 180 14.45 -11.30 -19.43
C ASP A 180 15.82 -11.21 -20.13
N ASP A 181 16.32 -12.34 -20.66
CA ASP A 181 17.50 -12.46 -21.53
C ASP A 181 17.26 -11.88 -22.94
#